data_AF-A0A3N5R5A0-F1
#
_entry.id   AF-A0A3N5R5A0-F1
#
_cell.length_a   1.000
_cell.length_b   1.000
_cell.length_c   1.000
_cell.angle_alpha   90.00
_cell.angle_beta   90.00
_cell.angle_gamma   90.00
#
_symmetry.space_group_name_H-M   'P 1'
#
loop_
_entity.id
_entity.type
_entity.pdbx_description
1 polymer ?
#
loop_
_entity_poly.entity_id
_entity_poly.type
_entity_poly.pdbx_seq_one_letter_code
_entity_poly.pdbx_strand_id
1 'polypeptide(L)'
;MTPCIFSLLVPVVLISSILVSNTQIFGAELGDGHNMPMVSIGDRNAMLDFSSTQLPATNNVQLDFTLIDNKTGNNIQHTTYLVVVFNESQRLFTETVHSHDGHILMEFAPSTMEPYKINANFDTLSASYVADYSGPIKVIGNIFSPGNYTVSLEVTGVDFDNLFLPTPLEFEFPVSING
;
A
#
# COMPACT_ATOMS: atom_id res chain seq x y z
N MET A 1 13.28 -63.83 -31.41
CA MET A 1 13.86 -62.50 -31.16
C MET A 1 12.79 -61.66 -30.51
N THR A 2 12.93 -61.38 -29.22
CA THR A 2 11.97 -60.66 -28.37
C THR A 2 12.68 -59.38 -27.90
N PRO A 3 12.12 -58.17 -28.06
CA PRO A 3 12.75 -56.99 -27.48
C PRO A 3 12.28 -56.81 -26.03
N CYS A 4 13.25 -56.72 -25.12
CA CYS A 4 13.04 -56.27 -23.75
C CYS A 4 12.68 -54.78 -23.75
N ILE A 5 11.56 -54.43 -23.13
CA ILE A 5 11.20 -53.04 -22.83
C ILE A 5 11.85 -52.69 -21.49
N PHE A 6 12.87 -51.82 -21.50
CA PHE A 6 13.37 -51.17 -20.29
C PHE A 6 12.44 -50.01 -19.93
N SER A 7 11.67 -50.16 -18.85
CA SER A 7 10.92 -49.06 -18.25
C SER A 7 11.88 -48.24 -17.38
N LEU A 8 12.12 -46.98 -17.78
CA LEU A 8 12.89 -46.02 -17.00
C LEU A 8 11.89 -45.23 -16.12
N LEU A 9 11.86 -45.53 -14.82
CA LEU A 9 11.10 -44.77 -13.83
C LEU A 9 11.88 -43.49 -13.48
N VAL A 10 11.37 -42.34 -13.91
CA VAL A 10 11.89 -41.03 -13.52
C VAL A 10 11.17 -40.59 -12.24
N PRO A 11 11.86 -40.30 -11.12
CA PRO A 11 11.22 -39.77 -9.94
C PRO A 11 10.89 -38.28 -10.18
N VAL A 12 9.61 -37.95 -10.19
CA VAL A 12 9.13 -36.57 -10.17
C VAL A 12 9.29 -36.06 -8.74
N VAL A 13 10.30 -35.23 -8.51
CA VAL A 13 10.49 -34.52 -7.24
C VAL A 13 9.56 -33.31 -7.25
N LEU A 14 8.43 -33.40 -6.55
CA LEU A 14 7.56 -32.26 -6.27
C LEU A 14 8.20 -31.41 -5.17
N ILE A 15 8.85 -30.31 -5.56
CA ILE A 15 9.33 -29.29 -4.62
C ILE A 15 8.15 -28.38 -4.31
N SER A 16 7.46 -28.62 -3.20
CA SER A 16 6.49 -27.66 -2.66
C SER A 16 7.25 -26.59 -1.88
N SER A 17 7.60 -25.48 -2.53
CA SER A 17 8.08 -24.29 -1.83
C SER A 17 6.88 -23.57 -1.21
N ILE A 18 6.62 -23.81 0.07
CA ILE A 18 5.70 -22.98 0.85
C ILE A 18 6.47 -21.69 1.15
N LEU A 19 6.28 -20.66 0.31
CA LEU A 19 6.74 -19.30 0.63
C LEU A 19 5.84 -18.78 1.75
N VAL A 20 6.30 -18.88 2.99
CA VAL A 20 5.64 -18.23 4.12
C VAL A 20 6.07 -16.76 4.09
N SER A 21 5.21 -15.90 3.55
CA SER A 21 5.37 -14.45 3.67
C SER A 21 5.11 -14.06 5.13
N ASN A 22 6.15 -13.62 5.84
CA ASN A 22 6.05 -13.08 7.20
C ASN A 22 5.61 -11.61 7.16
N THR A 23 4.45 -11.30 6.57
CA THR A 23 3.87 -9.95 6.66
C THR A 23 3.16 -9.77 8.00
N GLN A 24 3.44 -8.66 8.68
CA GLN A 24 2.72 -8.28 9.90
C GLN A 24 1.55 -7.39 9.50
N ILE A 25 0.33 -7.86 9.71
CA ILE A 25 -0.91 -7.13 9.38
C ILE A 25 -1.49 -6.49 10.64
N PHE A 26 -1.74 -5.19 10.58
CA PHE A 26 -2.34 -4.38 11.63
C PHE A 26 -3.68 -3.80 11.14
N GLY A 27 -4.78 -4.29 11.70
CA GLY A 27 -6.11 -3.72 11.43
C GLY A 27 -6.33 -2.43 12.22
N ALA A 28 -6.85 -1.41 11.55
CA ALA A 28 -7.20 -0.13 12.15
C ALA A 28 -8.70 0.16 12.07
N GLU A 29 -9.24 0.79 13.11
CA GLU A 29 -10.61 1.32 13.12
C GLU A 29 -10.54 2.84 12.91
N LEU A 30 -11.36 3.38 12.01
CA LEU A 30 -11.45 4.82 11.77
C LEU A 30 -12.50 5.46 12.67
N GLY A 31 -12.22 6.66 13.21
CA GLY A 31 -13.19 7.49 13.93
C GLY A 31 -12.67 8.08 15.24
N ASP A 32 -13.44 9.00 15.81
CA ASP A 32 -13.10 9.68 17.07
C ASP A 32 -12.99 8.67 18.22
N GLY A 33 -11.80 8.54 18.80
CA GLY A 33 -11.55 7.73 20.00
C GLY A 33 -10.94 6.34 19.76
N HIS A 34 -10.63 5.97 18.51
CA HIS A 34 -9.89 4.75 18.20
C HIS A 34 -8.38 5.04 18.14
N ASN A 35 -7.57 4.16 18.75
CA ASN A 35 -6.12 4.27 18.70
C ASN A 35 -5.58 3.47 17.51
N MET A 36 -4.76 4.12 16.71
CA MET A 36 -4.01 3.49 15.63
C MET A 36 -2.99 2.47 16.17
N PRO A 37 -2.82 1.31 15.53
CA PRO A 37 -1.86 0.31 15.97
C PRO A 37 -0.43 0.85 15.95
N MET A 38 0.30 0.66 17.05
CA MET A 38 1.72 0.99 17.14
C MET A 38 2.56 -0.19 16.65
N VAL A 39 3.65 0.13 15.92
CA VAL A 39 4.59 -0.84 15.39
C VAL A 39 6.03 -0.47 15.74
N SER A 40 6.91 -1.44 15.93
CA SER A 40 8.32 -1.17 16.20
C SER A 40 9.15 -1.18 14.92
N ILE A 41 9.97 -0.15 14.73
CA ILE A 41 10.91 0.01 13.61
C ILE A 41 12.28 0.35 14.16
N GLY A 42 13.16 -0.65 14.24
CA GLY A 42 14.46 -0.50 14.90
C GLY A 42 14.26 -0.18 16.38
N ASP A 43 14.68 1.01 16.81
CA ASP A 43 14.53 1.55 18.16
C ASP A 43 13.33 2.51 18.34
N ARG A 44 12.58 2.79 17.26
CA ARG A 44 11.39 3.65 17.27
C ARG A 44 10.10 2.84 17.40
N ASN A 45 9.10 3.44 18.03
CA ASN A 45 7.71 3.01 17.91
C ASN A 45 7.00 3.98 16.97
N ALA A 46 6.48 3.47 15.87
CA ALA A 46 5.77 4.25 14.87
C ALA A 46 4.26 4.01 14.94
N MET A 47 3.50 4.99 14.51
CA MET A 47 2.05 4.93 14.36
C MET A 47 1.71 5.46 12.97
N LEU A 48 0.89 4.75 12.22
CA LEU A 48 0.39 5.26 10.94
C LEU A 48 -0.83 6.13 11.22
N ASP A 49 -0.74 7.43 10.93
CA ASP A 49 -1.90 8.31 10.87
C ASP A 49 -2.52 8.20 9.48
N PHE A 50 -3.84 8.07 9.41
CA PHE A 50 -4.57 7.84 8.17
C PHE A 50 -5.94 8.50 8.23
N SER A 51 -6.31 9.16 7.15
CA SER A 51 -7.66 9.63 6.92
C SER A 51 -8.10 9.40 5.48
N SER A 52 -9.40 9.20 5.29
CA SER A 52 -10.04 9.13 3.99
C SER A 52 -11.17 10.15 3.93
N THR A 53 -11.13 11.04 2.94
CA THR A 53 -12.10 12.12 2.77
C THR A 53 -12.71 12.12 1.37
N GLN A 54 -14.04 12.11 1.28
CA GLN A 54 -14.74 12.33 0.02
C GLN A 54 -14.99 13.82 -0.18
N LEU A 55 -14.51 14.40 -1.28
CA LEU A 55 -14.69 15.80 -1.64
C LEU A 55 -16.06 16.01 -2.31
N PRO A 56 -17.03 16.71 -1.69
CA PRO A 56 -18.40 16.78 -2.21
C PRO A 56 -18.52 17.48 -3.58
N ALA A 57 -17.61 18.41 -3.89
CA ALA A 57 -17.68 19.20 -5.11
C ALA A 57 -17.25 18.42 -6.36
N THR A 58 -16.37 17.43 -6.20
CA THR A 58 -15.76 16.68 -7.32
C THR A 58 -16.04 15.18 -7.26
N ASN A 59 -16.55 14.68 -6.14
CA ASN A 59 -16.60 13.26 -5.79
C ASN A 59 -15.22 12.58 -5.79
N ASN A 60 -14.14 13.34 -5.68
CA ASN A 60 -12.82 12.76 -5.49
C ASN A 60 -12.72 12.15 -4.09
N VAL A 61 -11.97 11.08 -3.97
CA VAL A 61 -11.59 10.51 -2.68
C VAL A 61 -10.14 10.88 -2.41
N GLN A 62 -9.85 11.41 -1.23
CA GLN A 62 -8.50 11.68 -0.77
C GLN A 62 -8.12 10.67 0.30
N LEU A 63 -6.94 10.07 0.13
CA LEU A 63 -6.28 9.29 1.17
C LEU A 63 -5.08 10.11 1.65
N ASP A 64 -5.07 10.47 2.93
CA ASP A 64 -4.00 11.25 3.56
C ASP A 64 -3.40 10.40 4.67
N PHE A 65 -2.10 10.13 4.61
CA PHE A 65 -1.45 9.27 5.56
C PHE A 65 0.02 9.63 5.81
N THR A 66 0.46 9.35 7.03
CA THR A 66 1.82 9.67 7.52
C THR A 66 2.23 8.68 8.60
N LEU A 67 3.46 8.16 8.50
CA LEU A 67 4.05 7.36 9.55
C LEU A 67 4.73 8.29 10.56
N ILE A 68 4.28 8.27 11.81
CA ILE A 68 4.70 9.18 12.87
C ILE A 68 5.55 8.42 13.90
N ASP A 69 6.70 8.97 14.27
CA ASP A 69 7.45 8.50 15.44
C ASP A 69 6.73 8.93 16.72
N ASN A 70 6.17 7.97 17.44
CA ASN A 70 5.37 8.21 18.63
C ASN A 70 6.16 8.89 19.78
N LYS A 71 7.49 8.75 19.80
CA LYS A 71 8.33 9.39 20.83
C LYS A 71 8.49 10.89 20.57
N THR A 72 8.65 11.27 19.30
CA THR A 72 8.95 12.67 18.93
C THR A 72 7.74 13.44 18.44
N GLY A 73 6.70 12.73 17.97
CA GLY A 73 5.54 13.32 17.29
C GLY A 73 5.84 13.81 15.88
N ASN A 74 7.04 13.57 15.35
CA ASN A 74 7.43 13.98 14.00
C ASN A 74 7.19 12.86 12.99
N ASN A 75 7.03 13.25 11.73
CA ASN A 75 7.00 12.32 10.60
C ASN A 75 8.31 11.53 10.51
N ILE A 76 8.18 10.24 10.23
CA ILE A 76 9.29 9.43 9.73
C ILE A 76 9.51 9.82 8.25
N GLN A 77 10.71 10.32 7.96
CA GLN A 77 11.08 10.83 6.64
C GLN A 77 11.45 9.70 5.68
N HIS A 78 11.46 10.02 4.38
CA HIS A 78 11.81 9.09 3.30
C HIS A 78 11.02 7.78 3.39
N THR A 79 9.70 7.89 3.53
CA THR A 79 8.83 6.73 3.71
C THR A 79 8.24 6.27 2.38
N THR A 80 8.35 4.97 2.12
CA THR A 80 7.81 4.30 0.92
C THR A 80 6.69 3.34 1.31
N TYR A 81 5.58 3.40 0.58
CA TYR A 81 4.41 2.55 0.80
C TYR A 81 4.02 1.82 -0.49
N LEU A 82 3.68 0.55 -0.39
CA LEU A 82 2.79 -0.09 -1.37
C LEU A 82 1.35 0.18 -0.93
N VAL A 83 0.60 0.86 -1.80
CA VAL A 83 -0.80 1.24 -1.55
C VAL A 83 -1.70 0.32 -2.36
N VAL A 84 -2.62 -0.37 -1.71
CA VAL A 84 -3.56 -1.28 -2.35
C VAL A 84 -4.98 -0.95 -1.95
N VAL A 85 -5.88 -0.85 -2.93
CA VAL A 85 -7.32 -0.66 -2.67
C VAL A 85 -8.08 -1.89 -3.12
N PHE A 86 -8.88 -2.45 -2.21
CA PHE A 86 -9.76 -3.56 -2.46
C PHE A 86 -11.22 -3.14 -2.34
N ASN A 87 -12.07 -3.66 -3.22
CA ASN A 87 -13.50 -3.77 -3.00
C ASN A 87 -13.81 -5.27 -2.87
N GLU A 88 -14.26 -5.69 -1.69
CA GLU A 88 -14.35 -7.11 -1.33
C GLU A 88 -13.01 -7.84 -1.59
N SER A 89 -12.96 -8.77 -2.55
CA SER A 89 -11.74 -9.50 -2.95
C SER A 89 -11.11 -8.97 -4.24
N GLN A 90 -11.72 -7.96 -4.88
CA GLN A 90 -11.20 -7.38 -6.11
C GLN A 90 -10.21 -6.26 -5.80
N ARG A 91 -8.96 -6.41 -6.27
CA ARG A 91 -7.96 -5.35 -6.24
C ARG A 91 -8.24 -4.33 -7.34
N LEU A 92 -8.51 -3.09 -6.96
CA LEU A 92 -8.83 -1.98 -7.86
C LEU A 92 -7.61 -1.11 -8.14
N PHE A 93 -6.71 -0.97 -7.17
CA PHE A 93 -5.51 -0.13 -7.27
C PHE A 93 -4.33 -0.81 -6.58
N THR A 94 -3.13 -0.66 -7.14
CA THR A 94 -1.89 -1.12 -6.52
C THR A 94 -0.71 -0.32 -7.04
N GLU A 95 -0.10 0.51 -6.21
CA GLU A 95 1.08 1.30 -6.63
C GLU A 95 2.01 1.59 -5.46
N THR A 96 3.29 1.76 -5.77
CA THR A 96 4.29 2.20 -4.80
C THR A 96 4.40 3.73 -4.82
N VAL A 97 4.30 4.35 -3.65
CA VAL A 97 4.41 5.80 -3.47
C VAL A 97 5.49 6.13 -2.43
N HIS A 98 6.15 7.27 -2.59
CA HIS A 98 7.22 7.71 -1.71
C HIS A 98 7.07 9.19 -1.35
N SER A 99 7.46 9.53 -0.12
CA SER A 99 7.61 10.92 0.31
C SER A 99 8.89 11.13 1.11
N HIS A 100 9.64 12.17 0.73
CA HIS A 100 10.83 12.61 1.47
C HIS A 100 10.48 13.15 2.87
N ASP A 101 9.34 13.84 3.03
CA ASP A 101 8.92 14.40 4.33
C ASP A 101 8.02 13.44 5.14
N GLY A 102 7.70 12.28 4.57
CA GLY A 102 6.90 11.23 5.19
C GLY A 102 5.38 11.41 5.07
N HIS A 103 4.90 12.58 4.64
CA HIS A 103 3.48 12.84 4.39
C HIS A 103 3.10 12.48 2.96
N ILE A 104 1.99 11.75 2.79
CA ILE A 104 1.46 11.40 1.48
C ILE A 104 -0.01 11.77 1.41
N LEU A 105 -0.35 12.56 0.39
CA LEU A 105 -1.72 12.82 -0.03
C LEU A 105 -1.95 12.22 -1.41
N MET A 106 -2.92 11.31 -1.53
CA MET A 106 -3.38 10.76 -2.80
C MET A 106 -4.79 11.27 -3.10
N GLU A 107 -5.03 11.71 -4.34
CA GLU A 107 -6.35 12.15 -4.79
C GLU A 107 -6.85 11.26 -5.94
N PHE A 108 -7.95 10.55 -5.72
CA PHE A 108 -8.59 9.67 -6.68
C PHE A 108 -9.76 10.39 -7.34
N ALA A 109 -9.61 10.72 -8.62
CA ALA A 109 -10.64 11.34 -9.43
C ALA A 109 -11.39 10.27 -10.27
N PRO A 110 -12.73 10.17 -10.14
CA PRO A 110 -13.51 9.18 -10.86
C PRO A 110 -13.44 9.41 -12.38
N SER A 111 -13.25 8.34 -13.14
CA SER A 111 -13.15 8.37 -14.60
C SER A 111 -13.50 6.99 -15.16
N THR A 112 -13.99 6.93 -16.41
CA THR A 112 -14.20 5.66 -17.14
C THR A 112 -12.90 5.11 -17.75
N MET A 113 -11.74 5.60 -17.29
CA MET A 113 -10.43 5.21 -17.79
C MET A 113 -9.97 3.92 -17.12
N GLU A 114 -9.56 2.96 -17.95
CA GLU A 114 -9.06 1.65 -17.53
C GLU A 114 -7.61 1.46 -18.02
N PRO A 115 -6.69 0.92 -17.20
CA PRO A 115 -6.89 0.55 -15.79
C PRO A 115 -7.00 1.78 -14.86
N TYR A 116 -6.14 2.78 -15.02
CA TYR A 116 -6.20 4.13 -14.46
C TYR A 116 -4.97 4.90 -14.98
N LYS A 117 -4.90 6.21 -14.72
CA LYS A 117 -3.72 7.03 -14.98
C LYS A 117 -3.25 7.69 -13.69
N ILE A 118 -1.95 7.66 -13.45
CA ILE A 118 -1.30 8.40 -12.37
C ILE A 118 -0.70 9.68 -12.96
N ASN A 119 -0.95 10.80 -12.31
CA ASN A 119 -0.38 12.10 -12.63
C ASN A 119 0.51 12.55 -11.46
N ALA A 120 1.74 12.06 -11.50
CA ALA A 120 2.81 12.29 -10.53
C ALA A 120 4.16 11.97 -11.21
N ASN A 121 5.26 12.42 -10.63
CA ASN A 121 6.60 11.99 -11.05
C ASN A 121 6.90 10.58 -10.57
N PHE A 122 7.66 9.83 -11.35
CA PHE A 122 8.21 8.55 -10.91
C PHE A 122 9.68 8.72 -10.57
N ASP A 123 10.04 8.52 -9.31
CA ASP A 123 11.43 8.53 -8.86
C ASP A 123 12.05 7.14 -9.05
N THR A 124 13.11 7.10 -9.85
CA THR A 124 13.84 5.87 -10.16
C THR A 124 14.66 5.35 -8.97
N LEU A 125 15.03 6.19 -8.00
CA LEU A 125 15.84 5.76 -6.86
C LEU A 125 15.00 4.95 -5.86
N SER A 126 13.82 5.47 -5.51
CA SER A 126 12.83 4.78 -4.67
C SER A 126 11.91 3.83 -5.42
N ALA A 127 11.99 3.81 -6.76
CA ALA A 127 11.11 3.04 -7.65
C ALA A 127 9.62 3.27 -7.35
N SER A 128 9.26 4.54 -7.11
CA SER A 128 7.96 4.93 -6.56
C SER A 128 7.43 6.21 -7.20
N TYR A 129 6.11 6.39 -7.15
CA TYR A 129 5.50 7.67 -7.48
C TYR A 129 5.69 8.67 -6.34
N VAL A 130 6.09 9.89 -6.69
CA VAL A 130 6.28 11.01 -5.77
C VAL A 130 5.41 12.18 -6.22
N ALA A 131 4.88 12.93 -5.26
CA ALA A 131 4.06 14.11 -5.56
C ALA A 131 4.79 15.11 -6.47
N ASP A 132 4.04 15.72 -7.40
CA ASP A 132 4.51 16.89 -8.13
C ASP A 132 4.44 18.08 -7.18
N TYR A 133 5.59 18.57 -6.71
CA TYR A 133 5.67 19.62 -5.68
C TYR A 133 4.97 19.18 -4.38
N SER A 134 4.35 20.10 -3.65
CA SER A 134 3.59 19.81 -2.41
C SER A 134 2.11 19.46 -2.67
N GLY A 135 1.80 18.96 -3.88
CA GLY A 135 0.43 18.58 -4.27
C GLY A 135 0.12 17.10 -4.02
N PRO A 136 -1.10 16.63 -4.34
CA PRO A 136 -1.43 15.21 -4.23
C PRO A 136 -0.82 14.39 -5.36
N ILE A 137 -0.52 13.11 -5.09
CA ILE A 137 -0.38 12.09 -6.13
C ILE A 137 -1.78 11.82 -6.70
N LYS A 138 -2.03 12.24 -7.94
CA LYS A 138 -3.38 12.17 -8.52
C LYS A 138 -3.57 10.89 -9.32
N VAL A 139 -4.62 10.15 -9.00
CA VAL A 139 -5.05 8.93 -9.70
C VAL A 139 -6.35 9.23 -10.43
N ILE A 140 -6.43 8.94 -11.72
CA ILE A 140 -7.60 9.16 -12.57
C ILE A 140 -8.07 7.80 -13.08
N GLY A 141 -9.19 7.31 -12.58
CA GLY A 141 -9.70 5.98 -12.94
C GLY A 141 -10.93 5.58 -12.14
N ASN A 142 -11.47 4.41 -12.45
CA ASN A 142 -12.65 3.86 -11.78
C ASN A 142 -12.25 3.08 -10.52
N ILE A 143 -11.69 3.79 -9.52
CA ILE A 143 -11.20 3.17 -8.28
C ILE A 143 -12.26 3.20 -7.18
N PHE A 144 -12.91 4.35 -6.98
CA PHE A 144 -13.93 4.53 -5.95
C PHE A 144 -15.27 4.90 -6.56
N SER A 145 -16.29 4.12 -6.19
CA SER A 145 -17.72 4.43 -6.30
C SER A 145 -18.38 4.31 -4.91
N PRO A 146 -19.64 4.73 -4.72
CA PRO A 146 -20.33 4.49 -3.45
C PRO A 146 -20.25 3.01 -3.03
N GLY A 147 -19.82 2.75 -1.80
CA GLY A 147 -19.51 1.39 -1.34
C GLY A 147 -18.48 1.34 -0.22
N ASN A 148 -18.08 0.12 0.15
CA ASN A 148 -17.08 -0.15 1.19
C ASN A 148 -15.82 -0.75 0.56
N TYR A 149 -14.67 -0.36 1.09
CA TYR A 149 -13.35 -0.71 0.59
C TYR A 149 -12.42 -1.05 1.75
N THR A 150 -11.37 -1.81 1.44
CA THR A 150 -10.19 -1.94 2.30
C THR A 150 -9.03 -1.24 1.61
N VAL A 151 -8.42 -0.28 2.31
CA VAL A 151 -7.13 0.29 1.90
C VAL A 151 -6.05 -0.41 2.72
N SER A 152 -5.14 -1.11 2.04
CA SER A 152 -3.92 -1.66 2.63
C SER A 152 -2.74 -0.73 2.33
N LEU A 153 -2.04 -0.33 3.38
CA LEU A 153 -0.82 0.47 3.33
C LEU A 153 0.33 -0.36 3.88
N GLU A 154 1.21 -0.81 3.00
CA GLU A 154 2.39 -1.58 3.36
C GLU A 154 3.62 -0.67 3.37
N VAL A 155 4.13 -0.33 4.56
CA VAL A 155 5.38 0.41 4.72
C VAL A 155 6.54 -0.49 4.31
N THR A 156 7.22 -0.13 3.23
CA THR A 156 8.31 -0.93 2.65
C THR A 156 9.68 -0.31 2.84
N GLY A 157 9.78 0.99 3.15
CA GLY A 157 11.05 1.70 3.36
C GLY A 157 10.86 2.96 4.22
N VAL A 158 11.91 3.33 4.95
CA VAL A 158 11.99 4.53 5.82
C VAL A 158 13.42 5.07 5.84
N ASP A 159 13.58 6.35 6.21
CA ASP A 159 14.84 7.09 6.43
C ASP A 159 15.75 7.29 5.20
N PHE A 160 15.67 6.43 4.18
CA PHE A 160 16.46 6.55 2.95
C PHE A 160 15.66 6.08 1.74
N ASP A 161 15.80 6.79 0.61
CA ASP A 161 15.07 6.54 -0.64
C ASP A 161 15.26 5.13 -1.20
N ASN A 162 16.39 4.48 -0.91
CA ASN A 162 16.77 3.18 -1.46
C ASN A 162 16.97 2.08 -0.40
N LEU A 163 16.47 2.30 0.82
CA LEU A 163 16.54 1.32 1.89
C LEU A 163 15.16 0.72 2.16
N PHE A 164 15.04 -0.58 1.90
CA PHE A 164 13.84 -1.33 2.22
C PHE A 164 13.93 -1.93 3.61
N LEU A 165 12.79 -1.95 4.30
CA LEU A 165 12.62 -2.70 5.55
C LEU A 165 12.82 -4.20 5.27
N PRO A 166 13.49 -4.96 6.16
CA PRO A 166 13.63 -6.40 6.01
C PRO A 166 12.28 -7.14 5.99
N THR A 167 11.31 -6.60 6.73
CA THR A 167 9.93 -7.06 6.78
C THR A 167 9.02 -5.84 6.66
N PRO A 168 8.15 -5.78 5.64
CA PRO A 168 7.18 -4.71 5.51
C PRO A 168 6.13 -4.71 6.62
N LEU A 169 5.56 -3.54 6.89
CA LEU A 169 4.54 -3.33 7.92
C LEU A 169 3.23 -3.01 7.23
N GLU A 170 2.25 -3.89 7.33
CA GLU A 170 0.99 -3.77 6.60
C GLU A 170 -0.12 -3.26 7.52
N PHE A 171 -0.82 -2.21 7.09
CA PHE A 171 -1.93 -1.61 7.80
C PHE A 171 -3.19 -1.65 6.95
N GLU A 172 -4.29 -2.18 7.49
CA GLU A 172 -5.56 -2.26 6.78
C GLU A 172 -6.61 -1.32 7.38
N PHE A 173 -7.25 -0.55 6.51
CA PHE A 173 -8.22 0.48 6.85
C PHE A 173 -9.56 0.26 6.13
N PRO A 174 -10.68 0.16 6.86
CA PRO A 174 -12.00 0.19 6.24
C PRO A 174 -12.31 1.61 5.75
N VAL A 175 -12.67 1.76 4.48
CA VAL A 175 -13.06 3.03 3.87
C VAL A 175 -14.46 2.92 3.27
N SER A 176 -15.36 3.80 3.69
CA SER A 176 -16.73 3.89 3.16
C SER A 176 -16.90 5.16 2.34
N ILE A 177 -17.38 5.02 1.10
CA ILE A 177 -17.68 6.11 0.19
C ILE A 177 -19.20 6.26 0.10
N ASN A 178 -19.68 7.46 0.40
CA ASN A 178 -21.11 7.76 0.38
C ASN A 178 -21.57 8.12 -1.05
N GLY A 179 -22.85 7.87 -1.31
CA GLY A 179 -23.53 8.22 -2.57
C GLY A 179 -24.29 9.52 -2.51
#